data_AF-A0A4S4MPZ0-F1
#
_entry.id   AF-A0A4S4MPZ0-F1
#
_cell.length_a   1.000
_cell.length_b   1.000
_cell.length_c   1.000
_cell.angle_alpha   90.00
_cell.angle_beta   90.00
_cell.angle_gamma   90.00
#
_symmetry.space_group_name_H-M   'P 1'
#
loop_
_entity.id
_entity.type
_entity.pdbx_description
1 polymer ?
#
loop_
_entity_poly.entity_id
_entity_poly.type
_entity_poly.pdbx_seq_one_letter_code
_entity_poly.pdbx_strand_id
1 'polypeptide(L)'
;MLSRAKILDKLVAIHHTGLHHMDFAERNVLVEGDDYRIVDFESAEEHEPLCSWTYKFIDHVDDDDVNDQDPCVDCYAVKSWAEQMEFWDHGRLLLCNAIFAPKSDKLPSQSVVDAMETFIGLNMKTVYYPEETKKITVRYFEEVQRRLKSGQPLEELQEQRDWITYLVHKQWHEERNEEFKPIPSMDFGKRRPIPKTPVSSGSEDSL
;
A
#
# COMPACT_ATOMS: atom_id res chain seq x y z
N MET A 1 6.19 -0.24 3.49
CA MET A 1 6.78 1.13 3.47
C MET A 1 7.67 1.40 4.69
N LEU A 2 7.14 1.43 5.92
CA LEU A 2 7.88 1.85 7.13
C LEU A 2 9.19 1.05 7.39
N SER A 3 9.17 -0.27 7.26
CA SER A 3 10.37 -1.10 7.45
C SER A 3 11.44 -0.80 6.41
N ARG A 4 11.05 -0.63 5.13
CA ARG A 4 11.97 -0.28 4.02
C ARG A 4 12.63 1.07 4.27
N ALA A 5 11.85 2.06 4.71
CA ALA A 5 12.33 3.39 5.05
C ALA A 5 13.43 3.35 6.11
N LYS A 6 13.19 2.62 7.21
CA LYS A 6 14.16 2.46 8.30
C LYS A 6 15.44 1.76 7.85
N ILE A 7 15.32 0.73 7.02
CA ILE A 7 16.48 0.02 6.47
C ILE A 7 17.29 0.96 5.56
N LEU A 8 16.64 1.71 4.67
CA LEU A 8 17.30 2.66 3.77
C LEU A 8 17.98 3.80 4.54
N ASP A 9 17.37 4.32 5.61
CA ASP A 9 18.03 5.32 6.48
C ASP A 9 19.28 4.75 7.17
N LYS A 10 19.32 3.46 7.52
CA LYS A 10 20.55 2.81 8.02
C LYS A 10 21.60 2.67 6.91
N LEU A 11 21.19 2.39 5.68
CA LEU A 11 22.10 2.35 4.52
C LEU A 11 22.72 3.73 4.25
N VAL A 12 21.91 4.80 4.33
CA VAL A 12 22.40 6.19 4.24
C VAL A 12 23.46 6.46 5.31
N ALA A 13 23.21 6.05 6.55
CA ALA A 13 24.18 6.23 7.63
C ALA A 13 25.52 5.52 7.35
N ILE A 14 25.52 4.33 6.75
CA ILE A 14 26.74 3.63 6.30
C ILE A 14 27.45 4.47 5.23
N HIS A 15 26.73 4.98 4.24
CA HIS A 15 27.32 5.79 3.17
C HIS A 15 27.93 7.09 3.69
N HIS A 16 27.35 7.71 4.73
CA HIS A 16 27.95 8.87 5.42
C HIS A 16 29.24 8.54 6.15
N THR A 17 29.51 7.28 6.50
CA THR A 17 30.82 6.85 7.03
C THR A 17 31.88 6.68 5.94
N GLY A 18 31.54 6.86 4.66
CA GLY A 18 32.44 6.65 3.53
C GLY A 18 32.50 5.21 3.05
N LEU A 19 31.44 4.42 3.25
CA LEU A 19 31.39 3.01 2.85
C LEU A 19 30.26 2.71 1.86
N HIS A 20 30.57 1.91 0.85
CA HIS A 20 29.62 1.18 0.02
C HIS A 20 29.54 -0.26 0.50
N HIS A 21 28.35 -0.77 0.75
CA HIS A 21 28.18 -2.17 1.20
C HIS A 21 28.49 -3.20 0.09
N MET A 22 28.24 -2.83 -1.17
CA MET A 22 28.35 -3.65 -2.40
C MET A 22 27.49 -4.91 -2.49
N ASP A 23 27.20 -5.58 -1.38
CA ASP A 23 26.29 -6.74 -1.30
C ASP A 23 25.08 -6.48 -0.39
N PHE A 24 24.52 -5.28 -0.45
CA PHE A 24 23.31 -4.98 0.32
C PHE A 24 22.13 -5.80 -0.24
N ALA A 25 21.40 -6.49 0.63
CA ALA A 25 20.24 -7.28 0.25
C ALA A 25 19.41 -7.60 1.50
N GLU A 26 18.13 -7.96 1.35
CA GLU A 26 17.27 -8.31 2.49
C GLU A 26 17.86 -9.43 3.36
N ARG A 27 18.57 -10.41 2.75
CA ARG A 27 19.27 -11.48 3.47
C ARG A 27 20.36 -10.99 4.43
N ASN A 28 20.88 -9.79 4.19
CA ASN A 28 21.95 -9.14 4.95
C ASN A 28 21.39 -8.06 5.90
N VAL A 29 20.08 -8.09 6.18
CA VAL A 29 19.41 -7.24 7.16
C VAL A 29 18.92 -8.09 8.34
N LEU A 30 19.43 -7.80 9.53
CA LEU A 30 18.95 -8.37 10.79
C LEU A 30 17.87 -7.48 11.38
N VAL A 31 16.81 -8.11 11.89
CA VAL A 31 15.65 -7.44 12.48
C VAL A 31 15.45 -7.91 13.92
N GLU A 32 15.44 -6.97 14.86
CA GLU A 32 15.10 -7.23 16.27
C GLU A 32 14.07 -6.20 16.74
N GLY A 33 12.81 -6.63 16.82
CA GLY A 33 11.70 -5.72 17.09
C GLY A 33 11.56 -4.66 15.99
N ASP A 34 11.86 -3.41 16.34
CA ASP A 34 11.81 -2.25 15.44
C ASP A 34 13.21 -1.71 15.09
N ASP A 35 14.29 -2.40 15.49
CA ASP A 35 15.66 -2.08 15.10
C ASP A 35 16.12 -2.95 13.93
N TYR A 36 16.90 -2.32 13.05
CA TYR A 36 17.42 -2.90 11.82
C TYR A 36 18.94 -2.72 11.79
N ARG A 37 19.66 -3.80 11.48
CA ARG A 37 21.12 -3.79 11.33
C ARG A 37 21.52 -4.42 10.01
N ILE A 38 22.36 -3.71 9.27
CA ILE A 38 22.96 -4.21 8.03
C ILE A 38 24.26 -4.91 8.41
N VAL A 39 24.48 -6.11 7.87
CA VAL A 39 25.64 -6.96 8.14
C VAL A 39 26.26 -7.44 6.83
N ASP A 40 27.38 -8.16 6.93
CA ASP A 40 28.08 -8.77 5.80
C ASP A 40 28.88 -7.77 4.93
N PHE A 41 29.78 -7.02 5.59
CA PHE A 41 30.65 -6.02 4.97
C PHE A 41 31.89 -6.62 4.29
N GLU A 42 31.94 -7.93 4.01
CA GLU A 42 33.13 -8.57 3.41
C GLU A 42 33.46 -8.01 2.02
N SER A 43 32.44 -7.54 1.30
CA SER A 43 32.56 -6.93 -0.03
C SER A 43 32.54 -5.41 0.01
N ALA A 44 32.60 -4.79 1.19
CA ALA A 44 32.46 -3.33 1.30
C ALA A 44 33.63 -2.58 0.66
N GLU A 45 33.32 -1.49 -0.03
CA GLU A 45 34.27 -0.63 -0.71
C GLU A 45 34.24 0.80 -0.14
N GLU A 46 35.30 1.56 -0.38
CA GLU A 46 35.36 2.97 -0.03
C GLU A 46 34.40 3.77 -0.93
N HIS A 47 33.59 4.62 -0.32
CA HIS A 47 32.68 5.49 -1.04
C HIS A 47 33.31 6.87 -1.24
N GLU A 48 33.87 7.08 -2.44
CA GLU A 48 34.33 8.38 -2.88
C GLU A 48 33.49 8.93 -4.07
N PRO A 49 33.11 10.21 -4.06
CA PRO A 49 33.28 11.19 -2.97
C PRO A 49 32.38 10.86 -1.76
N LEU A 50 32.61 11.55 -0.64
CA LEU A 50 31.76 11.41 0.56
C LEU A 50 30.28 11.63 0.20
N CYS A 51 29.42 10.78 0.76
CA CYS A 51 27.99 10.84 0.52
C CYS A 51 27.38 12.16 1.02
N SER A 52 26.72 12.87 0.12
CA SER A 52 25.96 14.11 0.36
C SER A 52 24.46 13.88 0.49
N TRP A 53 24.00 12.62 0.45
CA TRP A 53 22.57 12.27 0.57
C TRP A 53 21.97 12.79 1.87
N THR A 54 20.88 13.56 1.79
CA THR A 54 20.17 14.09 2.99
C THR A 54 18.68 13.79 2.99
N TYR A 55 18.16 13.11 1.96
CA TYR A 55 16.77 12.66 1.93
C TYR A 55 16.54 11.58 2.99
N LYS A 56 15.62 11.85 3.92
CA LYS A 56 15.26 10.93 5.02
C LYS A 56 14.07 10.08 4.64
N PHE A 57 14.28 8.81 4.38
CA PHE A 57 13.21 7.92 3.91
C PHE A 57 12.05 7.85 4.90
N ILE A 58 12.32 7.89 6.22
CA ILE A 58 11.27 7.85 7.24
C ILE A 58 10.29 9.03 7.19
N ASP A 59 10.75 10.20 6.74
CA ASP A 59 9.93 11.41 6.65
C ASP A 59 9.05 11.40 5.37
N HIS A 60 9.32 10.46 4.46
CA HIS A 60 8.79 10.39 3.11
C HIS A 60 8.20 9.01 2.76
N VAL A 61 7.73 8.27 3.76
CA VAL A 61 7.17 6.91 3.60
C VAL A 61 5.95 6.82 2.67
N ASP A 62 5.34 7.96 2.33
CA ASP A 62 4.17 8.06 1.47
C ASP A 62 4.48 8.76 0.13
N ASP A 63 5.74 9.13 -0.15
CA ASP A 63 6.12 9.75 -1.41
C ASP A 63 5.98 8.76 -2.58
N ASP A 64 5.36 9.23 -3.67
CA ASP A 64 5.15 8.45 -4.89
C ASP A 64 6.45 8.26 -5.68
N ASP A 65 7.31 9.28 -5.69
CA ASP A 65 8.53 9.34 -6.48
C ASP A 65 9.53 10.30 -5.83
N VAL A 66 10.77 10.27 -6.31
CA VAL A 66 11.80 11.21 -5.91
C VAL A 66 12.17 12.14 -7.07
N ASN A 67 12.38 13.42 -6.77
CA ASN A 67 12.92 14.33 -7.77
C ASN A 67 14.42 14.08 -7.95
N ASP A 68 14.80 13.53 -9.09
CA ASP A 68 16.20 13.26 -9.48
C ASP A 68 17.11 14.50 -9.49
N GLN A 69 16.53 15.70 -9.51
CA GLN A 69 17.27 16.96 -9.47
C GLN A 69 17.32 17.58 -8.06
N ASP A 70 16.75 16.91 -7.06
CA ASP A 70 16.83 17.37 -5.67
C ASP A 70 18.28 17.22 -5.16
N PRO A 71 18.90 18.29 -4.65
CA PRO A 71 20.24 18.21 -4.06
C PRO A 71 20.36 17.22 -2.90
N CYS A 72 19.24 16.82 -2.28
CA CYS A 72 19.22 15.82 -1.22
C CYS A 72 19.42 14.38 -1.73
N VAL A 73 19.36 14.17 -3.05
CA VAL A 73 19.32 12.87 -3.75
C VAL A 73 20.58 12.74 -4.61
N ASP A 74 21.74 12.77 -3.94
CA ASP A 74 23.05 12.92 -4.59
C ASP A 74 23.95 11.68 -4.46
N CYS A 75 23.35 10.49 -4.38
CA CYS A 75 24.07 9.22 -4.33
C CYS A 75 23.36 8.14 -5.13
N TYR A 76 23.94 7.76 -6.27
CA TYR A 76 23.37 6.75 -7.18
C TYR A 76 23.17 5.40 -6.48
N ALA A 77 24.10 4.98 -5.63
CA ALA A 77 24.01 3.70 -4.95
C ALA A 77 22.83 3.63 -3.97
N VAL A 78 22.60 4.69 -3.16
CA VAL A 78 21.42 4.76 -2.27
C VAL A 78 20.14 4.77 -3.08
N LYS A 79 20.08 5.60 -4.15
CA LYS A 79 18.91 5.68 -5.02
C LYS A 79 18.58 4.33 -5.65
N SER A 80 19.57 3.66 -6.23
CA SER A 80 19.38 2.36 -6.87
C SER A 80 18.85 1.31 -5.88
N TRP A 81 19.31 1.34 -4.63
CA TRP A 81 18.77 0.46 -3.60
C TRP A 81 17.35 0.81 -3.18
N ALA A 82 17.02 2.09 -3.07
CA ALA A 82 15.65 2.52 -2.82
C ALA A 82 14.68 2.08 -3.94
N GLU A 83 15.11 2.16 -5.21
CA GLU A 83 14.37 1.64 -6.37
C GLU A 83 14.20 0.11 -6.30
N GLN A 84 15.29 -0.62 -6.01
CA GLN A 84 15.25 -2.10 -5.90
C GLN A 84 14.39 -2.58 -4.73
N MET A 85 14.35 -1.82 -3.63
CA MET A 85 13.47 -2.09 -2.49
C MET A 85 12.03 -1.62 -2.72
N GLU A 86 11.72 -1.06 -3.90
CA GLU A 86 10.41 -0.50 -4.23
C GLU A 86 9.95 0.49 -3.15
N PHE A 87 10.84 1.39 -2.74
CA PHE A 87 10.49 2.44 -1.79
C PHE A 87 9.55 3.46 -2.44
N TRP A 88 9.90 3.92 -3.64
CA TRP A 88 9.01 4.73 -4.47
C TRP A 88 8.19 3.82 -5.38
N ASP A 89 6.91 4.15 -5.54
CA ASP A 89 5.98 3.36 -6.36
C ASP A 89 5.69 3.99 -7.74
N HIS A 90 6.34 5.12 -8.04
CA HIS A 90 6.29 5.88 -9.29
C HIS A 90 4.84 6.19 -9.72
N GLY A 91 4.03 6.64 -8.76
CA GLY A 91 2.65 7.01 -9.01
C GLY A 91 1.75 5.81 -9.29
N ARG A 92 2.14 4.60 -8.85
CA ARG A 92 1.35 3.37 -9.02
C ARG A 92 1.08 2.72 -7.66
N LEU A 93 -0.03 2.00 -7.57
CA LEU A 93 -0.39 1.15 -6.44
C LEU A 93 -0.35 -0.31 -6.89
N LEU A 94 0.18 -1.17 -6.03
CA LEU A 94 0.11 -2.61 -6.17
C LEU A 94 -1.12 -3.13 -5.41
N LEU A 95 -2.21 -3.37 -6.14
CA LEU A 95 -3.49 -3.84 -5.60
C LEU A 95 -3.47 -5.37 -5.46
N CYS A 96 -3.77 -5.86 -4.24
CA CYS A 96 -3.80 -7.28 -3.88
C CYS A 96 -2.58 -8.07 -4.39
N ASN A 97 -1.38 -7.48 -4.29
CA ASN A 97 -0.10 -8.09 -4.67
C ASN A 97 0.01 -8.59 -6.13
N ALA A 98 -0.90 -8.17 -7.02
CA ALA A 98 -0.97 -8.70 -8.38
C ALA A 98 -1.25 -7.66 -9.48
N ILE A 99 -1.89 -6.53 -9.14
CA ILE A 99 -2.40 -5.59 -10.13
C ILE A 99 -1.81 -4.20 -9.90
N PHE A 100 -1.09 -3.67 -10.89
CA PHE A 100 -0.70 -2.26 -10.88
C PHE A 100 -1.84 -1.35 -11.38
N ALA A 101 -2.15 -0.33 -10.59
CA ALA A 101 -3.07 0.75 -10.93
C ALA A 101 -2.40 2.12 -10.73
N PRO A 102 -2.65 3.12 -11.58
CA PRO A 102 -2.14 4.47 -11.33
C PRO A 102 -2.78 5.04 -10.06
N LYS A 103 -2.00 5.75 -9.25
CA LYS A 103 -2.49 6.52 -8.11
C LYS A 103 -3.52 7.54 -8.58
N SER A 104 -4.52 7.80 -7.75
CA SER A 104 -5.52 8.83 -7.97
C SER A 104 -6.23 9.15 -6.67
N ASP A 105 -6.90 10.30 -6.59
CA ASP A 105 -7.74 10.67 -5.44
C ASP A 105 -8.85 9.66 -5.13
N LYS A 106 -9.18 8.79 -6.09
CA LYS A 106 -10.21 7.75 -5.93
C LYS A 106 -9.67 6.49 -5.28
N LEU A 107 -8.35 6.30 -5.22
CA LEU A 107 -7.73 5.14 -4.59
C LEU A 107 -7.10 5.54 -3.26
N PRO A 108 -6.97 4.59 -2.31
CA PRO A 108 -6.33 4.86 -1.03
C PRO A 108 -4.80 4.77 -1.17
N SER A 109 -4.07 5.11 -0.11
CA SER A 109 -2.60 4.91 -0.04
C SER A 109 -2.23 3.43 -0.13
N GLN A 110 -0.97 3.12 -0.49
CA GLN A 110 -0.48 1.74 -0.53
C GLN A 110 -0.60 1.05 0.84
N SER A 111 -0.36 1.77 1.94
CA SER A 111 -0.52 1.23 3.31
C SER A 111 -1.95 0.76 3.60
N VAL A 112 -2.96 1.47 3.11
CA VAL A 112 -4.36 1.05 3.20
C VAL A 112 -4.65 -0.12 2.27
N VAL A 113 -4.10 -0.10 1.04
CA VAL A 113 -4.24 -1.22 0.09
C VAL A 113 -3.75 -2.52 0.72
N ASP A 114 -2.55 -2.51 1.31
CA ASP A 114 -1.93 -3.64 2.00
C ASP A 114 -2.81 -4.12 3.17
N ALA A 115 -3.36 -3.18 3.95
CA ALA A 115 -4.23 -3.49 5.09
C ALA A 115 -5.61 -4.05 4.71
N MET A 116 -6.06 -3.81 3.47
CA MET A 116 -7.39 -4.15 2.96
C MET A 116 -7.34 -5.24 1.87
N GLU A 117 -6.26 -6.03 1.82
CA GLU A 117 -6.12 -7.14 0.88
C GLU A 117 -7.30 -8.12 0.96
N THR A 118 -7.88 -8.45 -0.19
CA THR A 118 -9.06 -9.32 -0.30
C THR A 118 -8.99 -10.20 -1.54
N PHE A 119 -9.84 -11.22 -1.58
CA PHE A 119 -9.99 -12.11 -2.72
C PHE A 119 -11.02 -11.58 -3.73
N ILE A 120 -10.61 -11.40 -4.99
CA ILE A 120 -11.47 -10.96 -6.10
C ILE A 120 -11.79 -12.14 -7.01
N GLY A 121 -13.02 -12.21 -7.51
CA GLY A 121 -13.54 -13.32 -8.31
C GLY A 121 -14.55 -14.20 -7.56
N LEU A 122 -15.53 -13.57 -6.90
CA LEU A 122 -16.44 -14.29 -5.99
C LEU A 122 -17.53 -15.14 -6.66
N ASN A 123 -17.79 -15.01 -7.96
CA ASN A 123 -18.92 -15.70 -8.59
C ASN A 123 -18.52 -17.11 -9.04
N MET A 124 -19.24 -18.12 -8.56
CA MET A 124 -19.03 -19.52 -8.94
C MET A 124 -19.42 -19.83 -10.39
N LYS A 125 -20.26 -18.99 -11.02
CA LYS A 125 -20.79 -19.21 -12.36
C LYS A 125 -20.10 -18.40 -13.45
N THR A 126 -19.20 -17.49 -13.08
CA THR A 126 -18.51 -16.61 -14.03
C THR A 126 -17.02 -16.93 -14.03
N VAL A 127 -16.44 -17.07 -15.22
CA VAL A 127 -14.99 -17.05 -15.41
C VAL A 127 -14.59 -15.58 -15.54
N TYR A 128 -13.84 -15.07 -14.57
CA TYR A 128 -13.34 -13.69 -14.62
C TYR A 128 -12.09 -13.63 -15.49
N TYR A 129 -12.13 -12.84 -16.56
CA TYR A 129 -10.93 -12.56 -17.33
C TYR A 129 -10.03 -11.57 -16.56
N PRO A 130 -8.70 -11.56 -16.78
CA PRO A 130 -7.78 -10.69 -16.06
C PRO A 130 -8.18 -9.21 -16.04
N GLU A 131 -8.72 -8.69 -17.15
CA GLU A 131 -9.20 -7.31 -17.25
C GLU A 131 -10.44 -7.03 -16.38
N GLU A 132 -11.31 -8.02 -16.19
CA GLU A 132 -12.48 -7.89 -15.32
C GLU A 132 -12.05 -7.94 -13.86
N THR A 133 -11.16 -8.87 -13.49
CA THR A 133 -10.55 -8.94 -12.16
C THR A 133 -9.87 -7.62 -11.82
N LYS A 134 -9.11 -7.04 -12.75
CA LYS A 134 -8.49 -5.71 -12.58
C LYS A 134 -9.53 -4.63 -12.30
N LYS A 135 -10.60 -4.53 -13.09
CA LYS A 135 -11.66 -3.53 -12.91
C LYS A 135 -12.39 -3.68 -11.58
N ILE A 136 -12.71 -4.92 -11.18
CA ILE A 136 -13.40 -5.18 -9.90
C ILE A 136 -12.47 -4.84 -8.73
N THR A 137 -11.18 -5.18 -8.82
CA THR A 137 -10.19 -4.83 -7.80
C THR A 137 -10.08 -3.32 -7.61
N VAL A 138 -9.98 -2.56 -8.72
CA VAL A 138 -9.98 -1.09 -8.68
C VAL A 138 -11.26 -0.56 -8.03
N ARG A 139 -12.44 -1.02 -8.45
CA ARG A 139 -13.73 -0.60 -7.86
C ARG A 139 -13.82 -0.89 -6.36
N TYR A 140 -13.26 -2.02 -5.92
CA TYR A 140 -13.20 -2.37 -4.50
C TYR A 140 -12.40 -1.34 -3.71
N PHE A 141 -11.20 -0.98 -4.17
CA PHE A 141 -10.39 0.03 -3.50
C PHE A 141 -10.96 1.45 -3.65
N GLU A 142 -11.67 1.76 -4.74
CA GLU A 142 -12.44 3.00 -4.86
C GLU A 142 -13.54 3.10 -3.78
N GLU A 143 -14.23 2.00 -3.49
CA GLU A 143 -15.25 1.95 -2.42
C GLU A 143 -14.62 2.07 -1.03
N VAL A 144 -13.46 1.45 -0.79
CA VAL A 144 -12.67 1.62 0.45
C VAL A 144 -12.30 3.09 0.64
N GLN A 145 -11.72 3.73 -0.39
CA GLN A 145 -11.31 5.12 -0.32
C GLN A 145 -12.50 6.06 -0.12
N ARG A 146 -13.63 5.79 -0.78
CA ARG A 146 -14.88 6.55 -0.58
C ARG A 146 -15.35 6.50 0.88
N ARG A 147 -15.23 5.34 1.53
CA ARG A 147 -15.62 5.16 2.93
C ARG A 147 -14.67 5.84 3.92
N LEU A 148 -13.36 5.73 3.68
CA LEU A 148 -12.35 6.48 4.44
C LEU A 148 -12.60 7.99 4.36
N LYS A 149 -12.84 8.51 3.16
CA LYS A 149 -13.18 9.93 2.95
C LYS A 149 -14.49 10.36 3.63
N SER A 150 -15.40 9.43 3.90
CA SER A 150 -16.62 9.69 4.66
C SER A 150 -16.43 9.63 6.19
N GLY A 151 -15.21 9.38 6.66
CA GLY A 151 -14.85 9.35 8.08
C GLY A 151 -14.93 7.98 8.75
N GLN A 152 -15.09 6.89 8.00
CA GLN A 152 -15.03 5.55 8.58
C GLN A 152 -13.58 5.18 8.92
N PRO A 153 -13.28 4.71 10.15
CA PRO A 153 -11.93 4.27 10.54
C PRO A 153 -11.48 3.04 9.74
N LEU A 154 -10.17 2.92 9.51
CA LEU A 154 -9.60 1.80 8.76
C LEU A 154 -9.90 0.45 9.45
N GLU A 155 -9.84 0.42 10.78
CA GLU A 155 -10.07 -0.78 11.58
C GLU A 155 -11.49 -1.34 11.37
N GLU A 156 -12.49 -0.44 11.31
CA GLU A 156 -13.88 -0.84 11.02
C GLU A 156 -14.01 -1.37 9.59
N LEU A 157 -13.30 -0.78 8.63
CA LEU A 157 -13.30 -1.24 7.25
C LEU A 157 -12.65 -2.63 7.11
N GLN A 158 -11.58 -2.90 7.87
CA GLN A 158 -10.95 -4.22 7.90
C GLN A 158 -11.94 -5.31 8.38
N GLU A 159 -12.75 -5.01 9.39
CA GLU A 159 -13.82 -5.92 9.84
C GLU A 159 -14.93 -6.11 8.79
N GLN A 160 -15.20 -5.07 7.99
CA GLN A 160 -16.20 -5.07 6.93
C GLN A 160 -15.67 -5.55 5.57
N ARG A 161 -14.39 -5.88 5.46
CA ARG A 161 -13.70 -6.17 4.21
C ARG A 161 -14.46 -7.11 3.30
N ASP A 162 -14.83 -8.28 3.81
CA ASP A 162 -15.49 -9.32 3.03
C ASP A 162 -16.87 -8.87 2.54
N TRP A 163 -17.58 -8.09 3.36
CA TRP A 163 -18.87 -7.52 3.02
C TRP A 163 -18.74 -6.46 1.91
N ILE A 164 -17.72 -5.60 1.98
CA ILE A 164 -17.41 -4.63 0.93
C ILE A 164 -17.11 -5.36 -0.39
N THR A 165 -16.27 -6.40 -0.34
CA THR A 165 -15.94 -7.21 -1.52
C THR A 165 -17.19 -7.85 -2.13
N TYR A 166 -18.09 -8.40 -1.31
CA TYR A 166 -19.36 -8.94 -1.77
C TYR A 166 -20.24 -7.89 -2.46
N LEU A 167 -20.40 -6.71 -1.84
CA LEU A 167 -21.22 -5.63 -2.41
C LEU A 167 -20.72 -5.18 -3.78
N VAL A 168 -19.40 -5.03 -3.91
CA VAL A 168 -18.77 -4.62 -5.17
C VAL A 168 -18.99 -5.66 -6.26
N HIS A 169 -18.86 -6.95 -5.95
CA HIS A 169 -19.17 -8.02 -6.90
C HIS A 169 -20.65 -8.06 -7.25
N LYS A 170 -21.53 -7.97 -6.26
CA LYS A 170 -22.98 -7.93 -6.48
C LYS A 170 -23.35 -6.81 -7.45
N GLN A 171 -22.87 -5.59 -7.20
CA GLN A 171 -23.09 -4.45 -8.08
C GLN A 171 -22.52 -4.69 -9.48
N TRP A 172 -21.31 -5.24 -9.59
CA TRP A 172 -20.69 -5.55 -10.89
C TRP A 172 -21.57 -6.46 -11.76
N HIS A 173 -22.10 -7.54 -11.17
CA HIS A 173 -22.97 -8.49 -11.87
C HIS A 173 -24.34 -7.89 -12.18
N GLU A 174 -24.92 -7.13 -11.25
CA GLU A 174 -26.19 -6.41 -11.46
C GLU A 174 -26.11 -5.43 -12.65
N GLU A 175 -25.04 -4.64 -12.75
CA GLU A 175 -24.80 -3.71 -13.87
C GLU A 175 -24.71 -4.40 -15.23
N ARG A 176 -24.33 -5.68 -15.24
CA ARG A 176 -24.15 -6.50 -16.45
C ARG A 176 -25.33 -7.43 -16.74
N ASN A 177 -26.35 -7.40 -15.89
CA ASN A 177 -27.49 -8.31 -15.94
C ASN A 177 -27.05 -9.79 -15.93
N GLU A 178 -26.02 -10.10 -15.14
CA GLU A 178 -25.47 -11.44 -14.95
C GLU A 178 -25.94 -12.04 -13.62
N GLU A 179 -26.10 -13.36 -13.56
CA GLU A 179 -26.45 -14.04 -12.32
C GLU A 179 -25.25 -14.06 -11.36
N PHE A 180 -25.37 -13.37 -10.22
CA PHE A 180 -24.36 -13.41 -9.17
C PHE A 180 -24.61 -14.55 -8.19
N LYS A 181 -23.77 -15.59 -8.24
CA LYS A 181 -23.76 -16.68 -7.26
C LYS A 181 -22.42 -16.67 -6.49
N PRO A 182 -22.33 -15.98 -5.34
CA PRO A 182 -21.10 -15.92 -4.57
C PRO A 182 -20.65 -17.30 -4.10
N ILE A 183 -19.35 -17.47 -3.85
CA ILE A 183 -18.83 -18.62 -3.12
C ILE A 183 -19.47 -18.70 -1.72
N PRO A 184 -19.71 -19.89 -1.15
CA PRO A 184 -20.48 -20.03 0.09
C PRO A 184 -19.94 -19.25 1.29
N SER A 185 -18.61 -19.14 1.42
CA SER A 185 -17.96 -18.37 2.50
C SER A 185 -18.19 -16.87 2.41
N MET A 186 -18.56 -16.36 1.24
CA MET A 186 -18.78 -14.94 0.94
C MET A 186 -20.23 -14.65 0.54
N ASP A 187 -21.16 -15.58 0.78
CA ASP A 187 -22.58 -15.37 0.50
C ASP A 187 -23.25 -14.61 1.65
N PHE A 188 -23.32 -13.29 1.48
CA PHE A 188 -23.99 -12.41 2.43
C PHE A 188 -25.41 -12.03 1.99
N GLY A 189 -26.02 -12.73 1.03
CA GLY A 189 -27.36 -12.42 0.51
C GLY A 189 -28.47 -12.44 1.56
N LYS A 190 -28.24 -13.09 2.71
CA LYS A 190 -29.17 -13.16 3.85
C LYS A 190 -28.82 -12.18 4.98
N ARG A 191 -27.70 -11.45 4.92
CA ARG A 191 -27.34 -10.46 5.95
C ARG A 191 -28.21 -9.21 5.81
N ARG A 192 -28.71 -8.69 6.94
CA ARG A 192 -29.40 -7.39 6.98
C ARG A 192 -28.37 -6.28 6.76
N PRO A 193 -28.73 -5.16 6.11
CA PRO A 193 -27.86 -4.00 6.01
C PRO A 193 -27.44 -3.55 7.41
N ILE A 194 -26.15 -3.28 7.61
CA ILE A 194 -25.67 -2.63 8.83
C ILE A 194 -26.33 -1.23 8.87
N PRO A 195 -27.01 -0.85 9.97
CA PRO A 195 -27.63 0.47 10.08
C PRO A 195 -26.56 1.54 9.87
N LYS A 196 -26.85 2.54 9.03
CA LYS A 196 -26.03 3.75 8.96
C LYS A 196 -25.99 4.35 10.36
N THR A 197 -24.80 4.55 10.93
CA THR A 197 -24.62 5.25 12.20
C THR A 197 -25.35 6.59 12.11
N PRO A 198 -26.23 6.95 13.07
CA PRO A 198 -26.91 8.23 13.01
C PRO A 198 -25.88 9.34 13.05
N VAL A 199 -26.01 10.31 12.14
CA VAL A 199 -25.35 11.61 12.30
C VAL A 199 -25.87 12.16 13.63
N SER A 200 -24.96 12.29 14.60
CA SER A 200 -25.23 12.99 15.85
C SER A 200 -25.70 14.40 15.50
N SER A 201 -27.01 14.64 15.51
CA SER A 201 -27.56 15.98 15.54
C SER A 201 -27.16 16.58 16.88
N GLY A 202 -26.09 17.38 16.86
CA GLY A 202 -25.71 18.20 18.00
C GLY A 202 -26.87 19.11 18.37
N SER A 203 -27.54 18.76 19.46
CA SER A 203 -28.23 19.71 20.31
C SER A 203 -27.17 20.52 21.05
N GLU A 204 -27.11 21.82 20.82
CA GLU A 204 -26.62 22.74 21.84
C GLU A 204 -27.61 23.90 22.00
N ASP A 205 -27.83 24.15 23.27
CA ASP A 205 -28.84 24.98 23.90
C ASP A 205 -28.48 26.46 23.87
N SER A 206 -29.53 27.28 23.98
CA SER A 206 -29.64 28.45 24.86
C SER A 206 -28.45 29.42 24.96
N LEU A 207 -28.65 30.63 24.41
CA LEU A 207 -28.35 31.90 25.07
C LEU A 207 -29.55 32.84 24.93
#